data_AF-D8QN29-F1
#
_entry.id   AF-D8QN29-F1
#
_cell.length_a   1.000
_cell.length_b   1.000
_cell.length_c   1.000
_cell.angle_alpha   90.00
_cell.angle_beta   90.00
_cell.angle_gamma   90.00
#
_symmetry.space_group_name_H-M   'P 1'
#
loop_
_entity.id
_entity.type
_entity.pdbx_description
1 polymer ?
#
loop_
_entity_poly.entity_id
_entity_poly.type
_entity_poly.pdbx_seq_one_letter_code
_entity_poly.pdbx_strand_id
1 'polypeptide(L)'
;MVESALPRSSNAATAAAMAAHPNPPRFASGESKLGFRREKTRRIAPWTWIVLAFLPEGYPSSVSSDYLAFQTWDTLQGLSTYIRSMLSTQALLSGIGVGAATATAIGATFQWFLRDLTGMVGGIVFTLYQGSNLDNRAKQWRLAADFMNDIAGVAGGATRAALTQHFARKQNAADVSAKEGSQETAATLVGMIVGMFLARLTANNIFLMWTSFMSLTAFHMYANYKAVCALCLTSINAERMAIVLQSFLKDGKAPSPEEASAQESALPRPFTSRSGIIFGAKISSLCGDGRKVSTSLPKKFHPGGSTPHSNVQGLLACLHSRSSSQAQERGRRSVLQMDGREL
;
A
#
# COMPACT_ATOMS: atom_id res chain seq x y z
N MET A 1 -30.76 45.19 40.72
CA MET A 1 -30.74 46.67 40.66
C MET A 1 -29.37 47.05 40.09
N VAL A 2 -29.21 47.30 38.78
CA VAL A 2 -29.57 48.56 38.05
C VAL A 2 -28.74 49.71 38.67
N GLU A 3 -27.86 50.48 38.01
CA GLU A 3 -27.80 50.99 36.63
C GLU A 3 -26.47 51.77 36.38
N SER A 4 -26.12 51.96 35.09
CA SER A 4 -25.57 53.17 34.40
C SER A 4 -24.29 53.89 34.90
N ALA A 5 -23.58 54.73 34.13
CA ALA A 5 -23.31 54.94 32.71
C ALA A 5 -22.25 56.09 32.60
N LEU A 6 -21.43 56.04 31.53
CA LEU A 6 -20.65 57.05 30.74
C LEU A 6 -20.68 58.57 31.10
N PRO A 7 -19.64 59.40 30.75
CA PRO A 7 -19.39 59.94 29.36
C PRO A 7 -17.89 60.11 28.93
N ARG A 8 -17.47 59.99 27.64
CA ARG A 8 -17.37 60.94 26.46
C ARG A 8 -16.52 62.21 26.73
N SER A 9 -15.67 62.81 25.88
CA SER A 9 -15.23 62.79 24.44
C SER A 9 -13.85 63.54 24.37
N SER A 10 -13.00 63.54 23.33
CA SER A 10 -13.13 64.26 22.05
C SER A 10 -12.01 63.89 21.05
N ASN A 11 -12.37 63.40 19.86
CA ASN A 11 -11.50 63.14 18.70
C ASN A 11 -11.96 64.00 17.51
N ALA A 12 -11.39 65.19 17.34
CA ALA A 12 -11.74 66.08 16.21
C ALA A 12 -10.55 66.47 15.32
N ALA A 13 -9.31 66.13 15.68
CA ALA A 13 -8.12 66.54 14.91
C ALA A 13 -7.60 65.46 13.92
N THR A 14 -8.04 64.21 14.04
CA THR A 14 -7.46 63.08 13.28
C THR A 14 -8.19 62.77 11.96
N ALA A 15 -9.34 63.41 11.69
CA ALA A 15 -10.18 63.09 10.53
C ALA A 15 -9.80 63.83 9.23
N ALA A 16 -8.90 64.83 9.27
CA ALA A 16 -8.63 65.71 8.11
C ALA A 16 -7.42 65.30 7.25
N ALA A 17 -6.66 64.24 7.60
CA ALA A 17 -5.41 63.87 6.92
C ALA A 17 -5.50 62.64 6.00
N MET A 18 -6.67 62.00 5.82
CA MET A 18 -6.82 60.78 5.01
C MET A 18 -7.50 61.00 3.63
N ALA A 19 -7.68 62.24 3.20
CA ALA A 19 -8.46 62.56 1.98
C ALA A 19 -7.60 62.96 0.75
N ALA A 20 -6.49 62.25 0.49
CA ALA A 20 -5.70 62.44 -0.73
C ALA A 20 -5.17 61.10 -1.27
N HIS A 21 -6.04 60.32 -1.91
CA HIS A 21 -5.64 59.18 -2.74
C HIS A 21 -5.72 59.57 -4.23
N PRO A 22 -4.72 59.22 -5.06
CA PRO A 22 -4.78 59.40 -6.51
C PRO A 22 -5.83 58.48 -7.12
N ASN A 23 -6.58 58.98 -8.11
CA ASN A 23 -7.62 58.23 -8.82
C ASN A 23 -7.07 56.93 -9.42
N PRO A 24 -7.75 55.78 -9.26
CA PRO A 24 -7.37 54.56 -9.94
C PRO A 24 -7.59 54.69 -11.47
N PRO A 25 -6.79 54.01 -12.30
CA PRO A 25 -6.96 54.05 -13.75
C PRO A 25 -8.35 53.52 -14.14
N ARG A 26 -9.06 54.28 -14.99
CA ARG A 26 -10.35 53.88 -15.57
C ARG A 26 -10.15 52.67 -16.48
N PHE A 27 -10.39 51.47 -15.95
CA PHE A 27 -10.62 50.30 -16.79
C PHE A 27 -11.95 50.50 -17.52
N ALA A 28 -11.89 50.53 -18.86
CA ALA A 28 -13.07 50.53 -19.71
C ALA A 28 -13.94 49.32 -19.34
N SER A 29 -15.20 49.57 -19.01
CA SER A 29 -16.22 48.55 -18.75
C SER A 29 -16.56 47.82 -20.06
N GLY A 30 -15.68 46.95 -20.51
CA GLY A 30 -16.04 45.88 -21.41
C GLY A 30 -16.81 44.85 -20.61
N GLU A 31 -18.13 44.86 -20.71
CA GLU A 31 -18.97 43.74 -20.27
C GLU A 31 -18.61 42.50 -21.09
N SER A 32 -17.57 41.79 -20.67
CA SER A 32 -17.37 40.42 -21.09
C SER A 32 -18.46 39.60 -20.41
N LYS A 33 -19.55 39.37 -21.15
CA LYS A 33 -20.55 38.36 -20.80
C LYS A 33 -19.80 37.04 -20.65
N LEU A 34 -19.48 36.64 -19.42
CA LEU A 34 -19.12 35.27 -19.09
C LEU A 34 -20.36 34.43 -19.37
N GLY A 35 -20.51 34.05 -20.64
CA GLY A 35 -21.50 33.09 -21.07
C GLY A 35 -21.16 31.77 -20.42
N PHE A 36 -21.89 31.40 -19.37
CA PHE A 36 -21.91 30.03 -18.89
C PHE A 36 -22.55 29.19 -20.00
N ARG A 37 -21.71 28.75 -20.94
CA ARG A 37 -22.12 27.83 -22.00
C ARG A 37 -22.50 26.54 -21.28
N ARG A 38 -23.80 26.34 -21.09
CA ARG A 38 -24.36 25.10 -20.56
C ARG A 38 -23.93 23.98 -21.50
N GLU A 39 -22.90 23.25 -21.09
CA GLU A 39 -22.38 22.12 -21.84
C GLU A 39 -23.53 21.11 -21.99
N LYS A 40 -23.86 20.76 -23.23
CA LYS A 40 -24.89 19.76 -23.51
C LYS A 40 -24.43 18.49 -22.82
N THR A 41 -25.16 18.04 -21.80
CA THR A 41 -24.92 16.77 -21.12
C THR A 41 -24.92 15.68 -22.19
N ARG A 42 -23.72 15.21 -22.57
CA ARG A 42 -23.59 14.08 -23.50
C ARG A 42 -24.37 12.93 -22.89
N ARG A 43 -25.23 12.27 -23.68
CA ARG A 43 -25.84 11.01 -23.25
C ARG A 43 -24.72 9.97 -23.14
N ILE A 44 -24.25 9.77 -21.92
CA ILE A 44 -23.23 8.77 -21.60
C ILE A 44 -23.90 7.39 -21.72
N ALA A 45 -23.29 6.47 -22.47
CA ALA A 45 -23.82 5.13 -22.62
C ALA A 45 -23.86 4.43 -21.25
N PRO A 46 -24.86 3.57 -20.95
CA PRO A 46 -24.95 2.86 -19.67
C PRO A 46 -23.67 2.09 -19.30
N TRP A 47 -23.02 1.49 -20.28
CA TRP A 47 -21.74 0.78 -20.08
C TRP A 47 -20.62 1.69 -19.57
N THR A 48 -20.57 2.94 -20.03
CA THR A 48 -19.56 3.90 -19.57
C THR A 48 -19.72 4.20 -18.09
N TRP A 49 -20.94 4.22 -17.55
CA TRP A 49 -21.16 4.40 -16.11
C TRP A 49 -20.61 3.23 -15.30
N ILE A 50 -20.74 1.99 -15.80
CA ILE A 50 -20.17 0.80 -15.16
C ILE A 50 -18.64 0.89 -15.14
N VAL A 51 -18.03 1.22 -16.29
CA VAL A 51 -16.58 1.40 -16.38
C VAL A 51 -16.11 2.51 -15.42
N LEU A 52 -16.80 3.65 -15.37
CA LEU A 52 -16.45 4.75 -14.47
C LEU A 52 -16.67 4.44 -12.99
N ALA A 53 -17.56 3.51 -12.65
CA ALA A 53 -17.79 3.11 -11.26
C ALA A 53 -16.68 2.21 -10.72
N PHE A 54 -16.06 1.39 -11.58
CA PHE A 54 -15.14 0.33 -11.17
C PHE A 54 -13.71 0.49 -11.66
N LEU A 55 -13.45 1.28 -12.70
CA LEU A 55 -12.11 1.48 -13.25
C LEU A 55 -11.69 2.96 -13.12
N PRO A 56 -10.40 3.22 -12.84
CA PRO A 56 -9.91 4.59 -12.74
C PRO A 56 -10.05 5.36 -14.05
N GLU A 57 -10.18 6.68 -13.96
CA GLU A 57 -10.29 7.56 -15.12
C GLU A 57 -9.07 7.41 -16.03
N GLY A 58 -9.29 7.27 -17.34
CA GLY A 58 -8.22 7.09 -18.32
C GLY A 58 -7.61 5.68 -18.37
N TYR A 59 -8.27 4.68 -17.77
CA TYR A 59 -7.93 3.26 -17.91
C TYR A 59 -7.87 2.86 -19.40
N PRO A 60 -6.88 2.04 -19.83
CA PRO A 60 -5.85 1.38 -19.02
C PRO A 60 -4.60 2.23 -18.77
N SER A 61 -4.43 3.36 -19.45
CA SER A 61 -3.18 4.13 -19.43
C SER A 61 -2.89 4.86 -18.12
N SER A 62 -3.91 5.05 -17.26
CA SER A 62 -3.80 5.77 -16.00
C SER A 62 -3.33 4.93 -14.82
N VAL A 63 -3.25 3.60 -15.00
CA VAL A 63 -2.83 2.66 -13.96
C VAL A 63 -1.62 1.84 -14.38
N SER A 64 -1.01 1.16 -13.43
CA SER A 64 0.04 0.18 -13.72
C SER A 64 -0.51 -1.05 -14.46
N SER A 65 0.35 -1.72 -15.23
CA SER A 65 -0.05 -2.83 -16.12
C SER A 65 -0.48 -4.09 -15.37
N ASP A 66 -0.06 -4.23 -14.12
CA ASP A 66 -0.42 -5.29 -13.18
C ASP A 66 -1.75 -5.03 -12.44
N TYR A 67 -2.32 -3.82 -12.53
CA TYR A 67 -3.55 -3.44 -11.82
C TYR A 67 -4.71 -4.41 -12.04
N LEU A 68 -5.04 -4.72 -13.30
CA LEU A 68 -6.19 -5.58 -13.59
C LEU A 68 -5.96 -7.02 -13.10
N ALA A 69 -4.74 -7.52 -13.23
CA ALA A 69 -4.39 -8.87 -12.79
C ALA A 69 -4.51 -8.98 -11.26
N PHE A 70 -3.95 -8.02 -10.52
CA PHE A 70 -4.10 -7.92 -9.08
C PHE A 70 -5.58 -7.81 -8.68
N GLN A 71 -6.29 -6.84 -9.24
CA GLN A 71 -7.66 -6.53 -8.83
C GLN A 71 -8.63 -7.67 -9.09
N THR A 72 -8.39 -8.47 -10.13
CA THR A 72 -9.17 -9.68 -10.40
C THR A 72 -9.05 -10.69 -9.27
N TRP A 73 -7.81 -11.00 -8.85
CA TRP A 73 -7.57 -11.96 -7.77
C TRP A 73 -7.98 -11.43 -6.40
N ASP A 74 -7.74 -10.15 -6.13
CA ASP A 74 -8.17 -9.45 -4.92
C ASP A 74 -9.70 -9.47 -4.77
N THR A 75 -10.44 -9.15 -5.85
CA THR A 75 -11.90 -9.21 -5.86
C THR A 75 -12.42 -10.63 -5.63
N LEU A 76 -11.79 -11.65 -6.23
CA LEU A 76 -12.16 -13.04 -6.04
C LEU A 76 -11.90 -13.52 -4.59
N GLN A 77 -10.79 -13.09 -4.00
CA GLN A 77 -10.48 -13.33 -2.59
C GLN A 77 -11.52 -12.65 -1.69
N GLY A 78 -11.89 -11.41 -1.99
CA GLY A 78 -12.91 -10.65 -1.26
C GLY A 78 -14.27 -11.33 -1.31
N LEU A 79 -14.70 -11.75 -2.51
CA LEU A 79 -15.95 -12.49 -2.71
C LEU A 79 -16.00 -13.76 -1.86
N SER A 80 -14.92 -14.55 -1.88
CA SER A 80 -14.82 -15.77 -1.07
C SER A 80 -14.93 -15.48 0.43
N THR A 81 -14.30 -14.40 0.90
CA THR A 81 -14.39 -13.95 2.30
C THR A 81 -15.83 -13.72 2.73
N TYR A 82 -16.61 -12.99 1.93
CA TYR A 82 -18.00 -12.67 2.25
C TYR A 82 -18.92 -13.88 2.20
N ILE A 83 -18.75 -14.77 1.23
CA ILE A 83 -19.51 -16.04 1.17
C ILE A 83 -19.22 -16.89 2.42
N ARG A 84 -17.95 -17.03 2.77
CA ARG A 84 -17.50 -17.78 3.96
C ARG A 84 -18.03 -17.16 5.26
N SER A 85 -18.09 -15.84 5.34
CA SER A 85 -18.69 -15.11 6.47
C SER A 85 -20.18 -15.42 6.62
N MET A 86 -20.94 -15.51 5.51
CA MET A 86 -22.36 -15.93 5.55
C MET A 86 -22.54 -17.38 6.04
N LEU A 87 -21.71 -18.31 5.56
CA LEU A 87 -21.73 -19.70 6.06
C LEU A 87 -21.40 -19.77 7.55
N SER A 88 -20.39 -19.01 8.00
CA SER A 88 -20.03 -18.92 9.42
C SER A 88 -21.18 -18.36 10.26
N THR A 89 -21.86 -17.33 9.75
CA THR A 89 -23.01 -16.71 10.43
C THR A 89 -24.19 -17.68 10.51
N GLN A 90 -24.51 -18.39 9.42
CA GLN A 90 -25.52 -19.44 9.45
C GLN A 90 -25.16 -20.52 10.48
N ALA A 91 -23.94 -21.06 10.44
CA ALA A 91 -23.51 -22.11 11.36
C ALA A 91 -23.63 -21.67 12.82
N LEU A 92 -23.26 -20.41 13.11
CA LEU A 92 -23.43 -19.80 14.43
C LEU A 92 -24.91 -19.73 14.84
N LEU A 93 -25.79 -19.24 13.95
CA LEU A 93 -27.22 -19.10 14.20
C LEU A 93 -27.91 -20.46 14.38
N SER A 94 -27.59 -21.45 13.53
CA SER A 94 -28.06 -22.82 13.68
C SER A 94 -27.54 -23.45 14.98
N GLY A 95 -26.29 -23.19 15.36
CA GLY A 95 -25.69 -23.68 16.61
C GLY A 95 -26.37 -23.16 17.88
N ILE A 96 -26.93 -21.94 17.86
CA ILE A 96 -27.73 -21.41 18.98
C ILE A 96 -29.21 -21.84 18.92
N GLY A 97 -29.61 -22.63 17.91
CA GLY A 97 -30.97 -23.15 17.75
C GLY A 97 -31.94 -22.25 16.97
N VAL A 98 -31.48 -21.18 16.33
CA VAL A 98 -32.37 -20.33 15.51
C VAL A 98 -33.01 -21.17 14.40
N GLY A 99 -34.34 -21.27 14.42
CA GLY A 99 -35.14 -22.02 13.46
C GLY A 99 -35.64 -23.39 13.93
N ALA A 100 -35.21 -23.88 15.10
CA ALA A 100 -35.73 -25.14 15.67
C ALA A 100 -36.92 -24.88 16.61
N ALA A 101 -37.99 -25.67 16.46
CA ALA A 101 -39.15 -25.61 17.37
C ALA A 101 -38.80 -26.04 18.82
N THR A 102 -37.73 -26.82 18.97
CA THR A 102 -37.18 -27.29 20.24
C THR A 102 -36.06 -26.40 20.78
N ALA A 103 -35.77 -25.27 20.12
CA ALA A 103 -34.75 -24.34 20.58
C ALA A 103 -35.11 -23.81 21.97
N THR A 104 -34.19 -23.98 22.91
CA THR A 104 -34.37 -23.50 24.28
C THR A 104 -33.42 -22.35 24.54
N ALA A 105 -33.84 -21.43 25.42
CA ALA A 105 -32.95 -20.40 25.94
C ALA A 105 -31.67 -21.03 26.54
N ILE A 106 -31.79 -22.17 27.23
CA ILE A 106 -30.65 -22.91 27.82
C ILE A 106 -29.67 -23.39 26.75
N GLY A 107 -30.14 -23.94 25.62
CA GLY A 107 -29.28 -24.36 24.52
C GLY A 107 -28.50 -23.19 23.90
N ALA A 108 -29.18 -22.06 23.67
CA ALA A 108 -28.53 -20.83 23.18
C ALA A 108 -27.49 -20.30 24.19
N THR A 109 -27.84 -20.27 25.48
CA THR A 109 -26.92 -19.89 26.56
C THR A 109 -25.73 -20.84 26.64
N PHE A 110 -25.92 -22.15 26.43
CA PHE A 110 -24.84 -23.13 26.44
C PHE A 110 -23.87 -22.93 25.26
N GLN A 111 -24.35 -22.56 24.07
CA GLN A 111 -23.50 -22.27 22.92
C GLN A 111 -22.68 -20.98 23.12
N TRP A 112 -23.27 -19.95 23.73
CA TRP A 112 -22.52 -18.75 24.15
C TRP A 112 -21.51 -19.09 25.24
N PHE A 113 -21.93 -19.90 26.22
CA PHE A 113 -21.04 -20.44 27.23
C PHE A 113 -19.87 -21.20 26.60
N LEU A 114 -20.06 -22.04 25.57
CA LEU A 114 -18.96 -22.74 24.91
C LEU A 114 -18.02 -21.79 24.15
N ARG A 115 -18.55 -20.78 23.45
CA ARG A 115 -17.74 -19.74 22.81
C ARG A 115 -16.90 -19.01 23.85
N ASP A 116 -17.53 -18.57 24.92
CA ASP A 116 -16.90 -17.80 25.99
C ASP A 116 -15.92 -18.69 26.78
N LEU A 117 -16.30 -19.93 27.08
CA LEU A 117 -15.46 -20.96 27.69
C LEU A 117 -14.21 -21.21 26.85
N THR A 118 -14.32 -21.28 25.52
CA THR A 118 -13.14 -21.48 24.67
C THR A 118 -12.16 -20.30 24.81
N GLY A 119 -12.67 -19.07 24.80
CA GLY A 119 -11.87 -17.87 25.04
C GLY A 119 -11.29 -17.83 26.46
N MET A 120 -12.10 -18.18 27.46
CA MET A 120 -11.72 -18.21 28.86
C MET A 120 -10.69 -19.32 29.15
N VAL A 121 -10.84 -20.51 28.58
CA VAL A 121 -9.88 -21.62 28.67
C VAL A 121 -8.59 -21.22 27.96
N GLY A 122 -8.65 -20.60 26.79
CA GLY A 122 -7.47 -20.02 26.14
C GLY A 122 -6.76 -19.02 27.06
N GLY A 123 -7.53 -18.15 27.71
CA GLY A 123 -7.04 -17.24 28.75
C GLY A 123 -6.42 -17.97 29.94
N ILE A 124 -7.07 -19.00 30.49
CA ILE A 124 -6.56 -19.81 31.60
C ILE A 124 -5.28 -20.50 31.19
N VAL A 125 -5.21 -21.16 30.03
CA VAL A 125 -4.01 -21.80 29.49
C VAL A 125 -2.89 -20.78 29.34
N PHE A 126 -3.18 -19.60 28.80
CA PHE A 126 -2.22 -18.50 28.72
C PHE A 126 -1.75 -18.05 30.11
N THR A 127 -2.64 -17.99 31.09
CA THR A 127 -2.32 -17.63 32.48
C THR A 127 -1.59 -18.75 33.22
N LEU A 128 -1.81 -20.03 32.87
CA LEU A 128 -1.02 -21.14 33.39
C LEU A 128 0.40 -21.13 32.82
N TYR A 129 0.52 -20.78 31.54
CA TYR A 129 1.81 -20.68 30.87
C TYR A 129 2.61 -19.44 31.29
N GLN A 130 1.95 -18.28 31.46
CA GLN A 130 2.60 -16.97 31.67
C GLN A 130 2.09 -16.13 32.86
N GLY A 131 1.17 -16.64 33.69
CA GLY A 131 0.53 -15.91 34.79
C GLY A 131 1.49 -15.38 35.85
N SER A 132 2.49 -16.17 36.25
CA SER A 132 3.52 -15.72 37.20
C SER A 132 4.36 -14.55 36.64
N ASN A 133 4.43 -14.42 35.32
CA ASN A 133 5.11 -13.33 34.63
C ASN A 133 4.19 -12.15 34.29
N LEU A 134 2.86 -12.32 34.37
CA LEU A 134 1.89 -11.27 34.03
C LEU A 134 1.91 -10.14 35.06
N ASP A 135 1.83 -10.42 36.35
CA ASP A 135 1.84 -9.37 37.40
C ASP A 135 3.19 -8.67 37.50
N ASN A 136 4.27 -9.46 37.41
CA ASN A 136 5.65 -8.96 37.45
C ASN A 136 5.99 -8.05 36.25
N ARG A 137 5.22 -8.13 35.16
CA ARG A 137 5.48 -7.42 33.90
C ARG A 137 4.20 -6.91 33.22
N ALA A 138 3.18 -6.53 34.00
CA ALA A 138 1.85 -6.20 33.46
C ALA A 138 1.90 -5.07 32.42
N LYS A 139 2.75 -4.07 32.66
CA LYS A 139 3.02 -2.99 31.69
C LYS A 139 3.63 -3.51 30.38
N GLN A 140 4.51 -4.51 30.44
CA GLN A 140 5.15 -5.10 29.25
C GLN A 140 4.14 -5.91 28.43
N TRP A 141 3.26 -6.67 29.07
CA TRP A 141 2.22 -7.43 28.39
C TRP A 141 1.14 -6.57 27.76
N ARG A 142 0.70 -5.51 28.44
CA ARG A 142 -0.20 -4.52 27.84
C ARG A 142 0.44 -3.89 26.61
N LEU A 143 1.67 -3.42 26.76
CA LEU A 143 2.41 -2.83 25.65
C LEU A 143 2.59 -3.82 24.49
N ALA A 144 2.83 -5.10 24.77
CA ALA A 144 2.94 -6.13 23.74
C ALA A 144 1.62 -6.35 22.97
N ALA A 145 0.47 -6.38 23.65
CA ALA A 145 -0.84 -6.52 23.00
C ALA A 145 -1.18 -5.32 22.12
N ASP A 146 -1.00 -4.10 22.66
CA ASP A 146 -1.21 -2.86 21.92
C ASP A 146 -0.28 -2.82 20.69
N PHE A 147 0.99 -3.17 20.88
CA PHE A 147 1.97 -3.26 19.80
C PHE A 147 1.58 -4.27 18.70
N MET A 148 1.03 -5.44 19.05
CA MET A 148 0.58 -6.42 18.06
C MET A 148 -0.62 -5.91 17.25
N ASN A 149 -1.58 -5.25 17.91
CA ASN A 149 -2.74 -4.67 17.25
C ASN A 149 -2.32 -3.54 16.29
N ASP A 150 -1.48 -2.64 16.78
CA ASP A 150 -0.95 -1.52 16.02
C ASP A 150 -0.11 -1.99 14.82
N ILE A 151 0.73 -3.02 14.99
CA ILE A 151 1.48 -3.62 13.86
C ILE A 151 0.52 -4.13 12.79
N ALA A 152 -0.52 -4.87 13.17
CA ALA A 152 -1.45 -5.44 12.19
C ALA A 152 -2.19 -4.32 11.43
N GLY A 153 -2.68 -3.31 12.15
CA GLY A 153 -3.36 -2.17 11.58
C GLY A 153 -2.46 -1.34 10.66
N VAL A 154 -1.26 -0.99 11.13
CA VAL A 154 -0.29 -0.20 10.35
C VAL A 154 0.22 -0.98 9.15
N ALA A 155 0.55 -2.27 9.30
CA ALA A 155 1.01 -3.09 8.19
C ALA A 155 -0.06 -3.20 7.09
N GLY A 156 -1.32 -3.46 7.45
CA GLY A 156 -2.42 -3.52 6.49
C GLY A 156 -2.72 -2.17 5.82
N GLY A 157 -2.77 -1.09 6.60
CA GLY A 157 -3.03 0.26 6.08
C GLY A 157 -1.90 0.78 5.19
N ALA A 158 -0.65 0.60 5.61
CA ALA A 158 0.52 1.08 4.87
C ALA A 158 0.73 0.29 3.58
N THR A 159 0.53 -1.04 3.57
CA THR A 159 0.65 -1.82 2.34
C THR A 159 -0.45 -1.47 1.35
N ARG A 160 -1.70 -1.31 1.79
CA ARG A 160 -2.79 -0.84 0.91
C ARG A 160 -2.46 0.52 0.31
N ALA A 161 -2.04 1.50 1.11
CA ALA A 161 -1.65 2.81 0.61
C ALA A 161 -0.47 2.75 -0.38
N ALA A 162 0.54 1.92 -0.10
CA ALA A 162 1.66 1.70 -1.02
C ALA A 162 1.23 1.08 -2.35
N LEU A 163 0.29 0.12 -2.32
CA LEU A 163 -0.30 -0.46 -3.53
C LEU A 163 -1.12 0.56 -4.31
N THR A 164 -1.97 1.35 -3.65
CA THR A 164 -2.71 2.45 -4.30
C THR A 164 -1.76 3.41 -5.01
N GLN A 165 -0.65 3.79 -4.39
CA GLN A 165 0.36 4.65 -5.00
C GLN A 165 1.09 3.97 -6.16
N HIS A 166 1.42 2.69 -6.03
CA HIS A 166 2.03 1.90 -7.11
C HIS A 166 1.12 1.84 -8.34
N PHE A 167 -0.18 1.63 -8.14
CA PHE A 167 -1.16 1.58 -9.21
C PHE A 167 -1.38 2.94 -9.88
N ALA A 168 -1.18 4.06 -9.18
CA ALA A 168 -1.44 5.40 -9.70
C ALA A 168 -0.30 5.92 -10.60
N ARG A 169 -0.52 6.01 -11.93
CA ARG A 169 0.49 6.52 -12.88
C ARG A 169 0.36 8.00 -13.22
N LYS A 170 -0.79 8.63 -12.97
CA LYS A 170 -1.09 10.02 -13.40
C LYS A 170 -1.55 10.92 -12.25
N GLN A 171 -0.90 10.79 -11.08
CA GLN A 171 -1.32 11.48 -9.83
C GLN A 171 -2.79 11.22 -9.47
N ASN A 172 -3.28 10.02 -9.77
CA ASN A 172 -4.67 9.60 -9.64
C ASN A 172 -4.89 8.64 -8.45
N ALA A 173 -4.06 8.71 -7.41
CA ALA A 173 -4.14 7.79 -6.27
C ALA A 173 -5.48 7.85 -5.53
N ALA A 174 -6.08 9.04 -5.39
CA ALA A 174 -7.40 9.19 -4.80
C ALA A 174 -8.50 8.50 -5.64
N ASP A 175 -8.41 8.60 -6.97
CA ASP A 175 -9.35 7.93 -7.87
C ASP A 175 -9.19 6.40 -7.81
N VAL A 176 -7.95 5.90 -7.85
CA VAL A 176 -7.65 4.47 -7.65
C VAL A 176 -8.24 3.97 -6.33
N SER A 177 -8.00 4.67 -5.22
CA SER A 177 -8.54 4.31 -3.90
C SER A 177 -10.07 4.31 -3.87
N ALA A 178 -10.70 5.31 -4.50
CA ALA A 178 -12.16 5.36 -4.61
C ALA A 178 -12.73 4.18 -5.42
N LYS A 179 -12.06 3.77 -6.51
CA LYS A 179 -12.48 2.60 -7.29
C LYS A 179 -12.28 1.30 -6.55
N GLU A 180 -11.18 1.15 -5.83
CA GLU A 180 -10.92 0.01 -4.94
C GLU A 180 -12.06 -0.13 -3.91
N GLY A 181 -12.47 0.98 -3.27
CA GLY A 181 -13.61 0.98 -2.35
C GLY A 181 -14.95 0.58 -2.99
N SER A 182 -15.23 1.04 -4.22
CA SER A 182 -16.41 0.62 -4.98
C SER A 182 -16.39 -0.87 -5.34
N GLN A 183 -15.23 -1.39 -5.74
CA GLN A 183 -15.04 -2.82 -6.06
C GLN A 183 -15.24 -3.69 -4.82
N GLU A 184 -14.65 -3.31 -3.69
CA GLU A 184 -14.82 -3.98 -2.40
C GLU A 184 -16.30 -4.02 -1.99
N THR A 185 -17.00 -2.88 -2.13
CA THR A 185 -18.44 -2.79 -1.84
C THR A 185 -19.26 -3.71 -2.75
N ALA A 186 -18.99 -3.72 -4.05
CA ALA A 186 -19.69 -4.61 -4.97
C ALA A 186 -19.41 -6.09 -4.70
N ALA A 187 -18.15 -6.44 -4.44
CA ALA A 187 -17.76 -7.80 -4.05
C ALA A 187 -18.46 -8.24 -2.76
N THR A 188 -18.62 -7.33 -1.80
CA THR A 188 -19.39 -7.54 -0.56
C THR A 188 -20.83 -7.90 -0.87
N LEU A 189 -21.52 -7.07 -1.65
CA LEU A 189 -22.94 -7.28 -1.98
C LEU A 189 -23.15 -8.61 -2.72
N VAL A 190 -22.35 -8.87 -3.74
CA VAL A 190 -22.42 -10.13 -4.51
C VAL A 190 -22.09 -11.32 -3.61
N GLY A 191 -21.04 -11.23 -2.78
CA GLY A 191 -20.62 -12.28 -1.88
C GLY A 191 -21.66 -12.60 -0.81
N MET A 192 -22.36 -11.59 -0.31
CA MET A 192 -23.48 -11.78 0.62
C MET A 192 -24.67 -12.47 -0.06
N ILE A 193 -25.03 -12.08 -1.28
CA ILE A 193 -26.14 -12.72 -2.04
C ILE A 193 -25.81 -14.18 -2.33
N VAL A 194 -24.63 -14.46 -2.89
CA VAL A 194 -24.17 -15.82 -3.19
C VAL A 194 -24.02 -16.62 -1.89
N GLY A 195 -23.46 -16.01 -0.85
CA GLY A 195 -23.30 -16.61 0.47
C GLY A 195 -24.62 -16.99 1.12
N MET A 196 -25.64 -16.13 1.02
CA MET A 196 -26.98 -16.42 1.51
C MET A 196 -27.64 -17.56 0.74
N PHE A 197 -27.49 -17.60 -0.59
CA PHE A 197 -27.99 -18.70 -1.39
C PHE A 197 -27.30 -20.02 -1.02
N LEU A 198 -25.97 -20.03 -0.94
CA LEU A 198 -25.19 -21.21 -0.54
C LEU A 198 -25.48 -21.66 0.89
N ALA A 199 -25.69 -20.71 1.81
CA ALA A 199 -26.14 -20.98 3.18
C ALA A 199 -27.44 -21.78 3.14
N ARG A 200 -28.45 -21.30 2.40
CA ARG A 200 -29.73 -22.01 2.24
C ARG A 200 -29.57 -23.44 1.68
N LEU A 201 -28.69 -23.64 0.71
CA LEU A 201 -28.42 -24.98 0.16
C LEU A 201 -27.72 -25.92 1.17
N THR A 202 -26.91 -25.35 2.07
CA THR A 202 -26.10 -26.10 3.04
C THR A 202 -26.78 -26.28 4.40
N ALA A 203 -27.89 -25.60 4.66
CA ALA A 203 -28.54 -25.50 5.98
C ALA A 203 -28.80 -26.86 6.68
N ASN A 204 -29.16 -27.88 5.91
CA ASN A 204 -29.46 -29.23 6.43
C ASN A 204 -28.37 -30.26 6.14
N ASN A 205 -27.21 -29.82 5.63
CA ASN A 205 -26.12 -30.71 5.24
C ASN A 205 -24.79 -30.18 5.78
N ILE A 206 -24.46 -30.60 7.01
CA ILE A 206 -23.23 -30.21 7.70
C ILE A 206 -21.97 -30.55 6.89
N PHE A 207 -21.95 -31.69 6.19
CA PHE A 207 -20.82 -32.07 5.35
C PHE A 207 -20.67 -31.11 4.16
N LEU A 208 -21.77 -30.77 3.48
CA LEU A 208 -21.75 -29.77 2.39
C LEU A 208 -21.32 -28.39 2.89
N MET A 209 -21.76 -27.99 4.09
CA MET A 209 -21.36 -26.73 4.71
C MET A 209 -19.84 -26.68 4.97
N TRP A 210 -19.30 -27.70 5.64
CA TRP A 210 -17.87 -27.77 5.95
C TRP A 210 -17.01 -27.89 4.68
N THR A 211 -17.40 -28.74 3.73
CA THR A 211 -16.69 -28.85 2.45
C THR A 211 -16.72 -27.55 1.68
N SER A 212 -17.85 -26.84 1.63
CA SER A 212 -17.95 -25.51 1.01
C SER A 212 -17.04 -24.51 1.74
N PHE A 213 -17.09 -24.45 3.06
CA PHE A 213 -16.28 -23.53 3.87
C PHE A 213 -14.78 -23.77 3.69
N MET A 214 -14.33 -25.03 3.73
CA MET A 214 -12.93 -25.40 3.57
C MET A 214 -12.45 -25.14 2.13
N SER A 215 -13.28 -25.43 1.13
CA SER A 215 -12.98 -25.13 -0.28
C SER A 215 -12.85 -23.63 -0.53
N LEU A 216 -13.76 -22.82 0.03
CA LEU A 216 -13.71 -21.36 -0.05
C LEU A 216 -12.48 -20.80 0.67
N THR A 217 -12.10 -21.39 1.81
CA THR A 217 -10.89 -21.00 2.56
C THR A 217 -9.62 -21.28 1.75
N ALA A 218 -9.52 -22.48 1.16
CA ALA A 218 -8.41 -22.83 0.28
C ALA A 218 -8.34 -21.90 -0.94
N PHE A 219 -9.50 -21.64 -1.58
CA PHE A 219 -9.60 -20.72 -2.70
C PHE A 219 -9.22 -19.29 -2.31
N HIS A 220 -9.65 -18.80 -1.15
CA HIS A 220 -9.28 -17.48 -0.64
C HIS A 220 -7.76 -17.36 -0.48
N MET A 221 -7.12 -18.36 0.14
CA MET A 221 -5.66 -18.35 0.34
C MET A 221 -4.91 -18.41 -0.99
N TYR A 222 -5.39 -19.23 -1.93
CA TYR A 222 -4.84 -19.30 -3.29
C TYR A 222 -5.01 -17.99 -4.05
N ALA A 223 -6.20 -17.38 -4.03
CA ALA A 223 -6.48 -16.11 -4.69
C ALA A 223 -5.62 -14.98 -4.10
N ASN A 224 -5.45 -14.93 -2.78
CA ASN A 224 -4.55 -13.99 -2.12
C ASN A 224 -3.09 -14.17 -2.60
N TYR A 225 -2.61 -15.41 -2.64
CA TYR A 225 -1.28 -15.72 -3.17
C TYR A 225 -1.13 -15.26 -4.63
N LYS A 226 -2.14 -15.54 -5.48
CA LYS A 226 -2.14 -15.12 -6.88
C LYS A 226 -2.22 -13.59 -7.05
N ALA A 227 -2.94 -12.88 -6.19
CA ALA A 227 -3.00 -11.42 -6.18
C ALA A 227 -1.60 -10.85 -5.88
N VAL A 228 -0.96 -11.33 -4.82
CA VAL A 228 0.40 -10.89 -4.45
C VAL A 228 1.40 -11.19 -5.58
N CYS A 229 1.35 -12.39 -6.18
CA CYS A 229 2.22 -12.74 -7.31
C CYS A 229 1.95 -11.95 -8.60
N ALA A 230 0.78 -11.31 -8.73
CA ALA A 230 0.48 -10.48 -9.89
C ALA A 230 1.16 -9.10 -9.82
N LEU A 231 1.57 -8.67 -8.62
CA LEU A 231 2.23 -7.38 -8.40
C LEU A 231 3.63 -7.37 -9.00
N CYS A 232 3.90 -6.36 -9.82
CA CYS A 232 5.22 -6.05 -10.35
C CYS A 232 5.67 -4.72 -9.75
N LEU A 233 6.08 -4.74 -8.48
CA LEU A 233 6.53 -3.54 -7.78
C LEU A 233 7.80 -2.98 -8.42
N THR A 234 7.82 -1.67 -8.64
CA THR A 234 8.99 -0.98 -9.22
C THR A 234 9.95 -0.44 -8.17
N SER A 235 9.57 -0.50 -6.89
CA SER A 235 10.40 -0.07 -5.76
C SER A 235 11.54 -1.05 -5.50
N ILE A 236 12.72 -0.50 -5.21
CA ILE A 236 13.90 -1.32 -4.87
C ILE A 236 13.82 -1.73 -3.40
N ASN A 237 13.43 -2.98 -3.16
CA ASN A 237 13.56 -3.64 -1.86
C ASN A 237 14.92 -4.38 -1.77
N ALA A 238 15.27 -4.91 -0.60
CA ALA A 238 16.56 -5.58 -0.38
C ALA A 238 16.73 -6.87 -1.22
N GLU A 239 15.64 -7.60 -1.48
CA GLU A 239 15.61 -8.79 -2.33
C GLU A 239 15.85 -8.45 -3.80
N ARG A 240 15.07 -7.50 -4.32
CA ARG A 240 15.22 -6.97 -5.67
C ARG A 240 16.60 -6.42 -5.93
N MET A 241 17.16 -5.69 -4.97
CA MET A 241 18.54 -5.18 -5.06
C MET A 241 19.54 -6.32 -5.22
N ALA A 242 19.38 -7.41 -4.47
CA ALA A 242 20.27 -8.57 -4.58
C ALA A 242 20.16 -9.23 -5.96
N ILE A 243 18.94 -9.42 -6.47
CA ILE A 243 18.68 -9.98 -7.81
C ILE A 243 19.32 -9.09 -8.89
N VAL A 244 19.01 -7.78 -8.87
CA VAL A 244 19.53 -6.81 -9.84
C VAL A 244 21.05 -6.79 -9.86
N LEU A 245 21.67 -6.77 -8.68
CA LEU A 245 23.11 -6.73 -8.58
C LEU A 245 23.78 -8.04 -9.02
N GLN A 246 23.21 -9.19 -8.66
CA GLN A 246 23.73 -10.48 -9.08
C GLN A 246 23.68 -10.63 -10.60
N SER A 247 22.56 -10.28 -11.23
CA SER A 247 22.43 -10.28 -12.70
C SER A 247 23.39 -9.28 -13.35
N PHE A 248 23.53 -8.08 -12.78
CA PHE A 248 24.44 -7.06 -13.33
C PHE A 248 25.91 -7.47 -13.22
N LEU A 249 26.33 -8.07 -12.12
CA LEU A 249 27.71 -8.55 -11.94
C LEU A 249 28.02 -9.75 -12.84
N LYS A 250 27.04 -10.60 -13.12
CA LYS A 250 27.20 -11.79 -13.96
C LYS A 250 27.19 -11.46 -15.45
N ASP A 251 26.19 -10.71 -15.89
CA ASP A 251 25.86 -10.54 -17.32
C ASP A 251 26.04 -9.10 -17.82
N GLY A 252 26.42 -8.16 -16.93
CA GLY A 252 26.56 -6.73 -17.25
C GLY A 252 25.25 -6.00 -17.50
N LYS A 253 24.10 -6.65 -17.25
CA LYS A 253 22.76 -6.12 -17.51
C LYS A 253 21.89 -6.21 -16.25
N ALA A 254 21.16 -5.13 -15.97
CA ALA A 254 20.15 -5.14 -14.91
C ALA A 254 18.84 -5.74 -15.47
N PRO A 255 18.15 -6.61 -14.70
CA PRO A 255 16.87 -7.17 -15.11
C PRO A 255 15.77 -6.11 -15.11
N SER A 256 14.75 -6.30 -15.93
CA SER A 256 13.54 -5.47 -15.89
C SER A 256 12.78 -5.67 -14.56
N PRO A 257 11.86 -4.75 -14.19
CA PRO A 257 11.00 -4.95 -13.03
C PRO A 257 10.26 -6.29 -13.05
N GLU A 258 9.78 -6.72 -14.22
CA GLU A 258 9.08 -7.98 -14.42
C GLU A 258 10.00 -9.19 -14.22
N GLU A 259 11.20 -9.16 -14.81
CA GLU A 259 12.21 -10.22 -14.68
C GLU A 259 12.69 -10.37 -13.24
N ALA A 260 12.84 -9.25 -12.53
CA ALA A 260 13.19 -9.26 -11.12
C ALA A 260 12.01 -9.77 -10.28
N SER A 261 10.78 -9.32 -10.54
CA SER A 261 9.57 -9.76 -9.80
C SER A 261 9.35 -11.27 -9.91
N ALA A 262 9.63 -11.87 -11.07
CA ALA A 262 9.51 -13.30 -11.29
C ALA A 262 10.49 -14.14 -10.43
N GLN A 263 11.55 -13.52 -9.91
CA GLN A 263 12.55 -14.15 -9.06
C GLN A 263 12.34 -13.85 -7.57
N GLU A 264 11.42 -12.94 -7.22
CA GLU A 264 11.13 -12.60 -5.82
C GLU A 264 10.26 -13.67 -5.17
N SER A 265 10.51 -13.92 -3.88
CA SER A 265 9.61 -14.75 -3.09
C SER A 265 8.38 -13.97 -2.63
N ALA A 266 7.19 -14.54 -2.83
CA ALA A 266 5.95 -13.99 -2.28
C ALA A 266 5.80 -14.25 -0.75
N LEU A 267 6.59 -15.15 -0.16
CA LEU A 267 6.51 -15.52 1.25
C LEU A 267 7.62 -14.84 2.08
N PRO A 268 7.33 -14.43 3.33
CA PRO A 268 8.33 -13.85 4.21
C PRO A 268 9.48 -14.83 4.47
N ARG A 269 10.67 -14.26 4.70
CA ARG A 269 11.97 -14.97 4.71
C ARG A 269 12.50 -15.45 6.08
N PRO A 270 11.73 -16.08 6.99
CA PRO A 270 12.32 -17.03 7.94
C PRO A 270 12.87 -18.29 7.25
N PHE A 271 12.54 -18.49 5.97
CA PHE A 271 12.79 -19.74 5.21
C PHE A 271 13.85 -19.63 4.09
N THR A 272 14.53 -18.49 3.91
CA THR A 272 15.59 -18.32 2.89
C THR A 272 16.79 -17.53 3.41
N SER A 273 18.00 -17.95 3.02
CA SER A 273 19.29 -17.46 3.54
C SER A 273 19.58 -16.00 3.17
N ARG A 274 20.05 -15.20 4.14
CA ARG A 274 20.57 -13.84 3.90
C ARG A 274 21.95 -13.93 3.23
N SER A 275 21.98 -13.90 1.91
CA SER A 275 23.21 -13.58 1.18
C SER A 275 23.42 -12.06 1.25
N GLY A 276 24.08 -11.58 2.30
CA GLY A 276 24.48 -10.18 2.39
C GLY A 276 25.47 -9.85 1.28
N ILE A 277 25.18 -8.82 0.49
CA ILE A 277 26.12 -8.35 -0.54
C ILE A 277 26.96 -7.23 0.06
N ILE A 278 28.24 -7.51 0.28
CA ILE A 278 29.21 -6.53 0.77
C ILE A 278 29.76 -5.78 -0.44
N PHE A 279 29.45 -4.49 -0.54
CA PHE A 279 30.08 -3.61 -1.51
C PHE A 279 31.38 -3.04 -0.96
N GLY A 280 32.43 -3.16 -1.77
CA GLY A 280 33.76 -2.64 -1.47
C GLY A 280 34.78 -3.76 -1.24
N ALA A 281 35.84 -3.78 -2.05
CA ALA A 281 37.07 -4.42 -1.64
C ALA A 281 37.66 -3.59 -0.49
N LYS A 282 38.22 -4.22 0.55
CA LYS A 282 39.07 -3.46 1.47
C LYS A 282 40.18 -2.82 0.62
N ILE A 283 40.53 -1.56 0.86
CA ILE A 283 41.70 -0.94 0.19
C ILE A 283 42.95 -1.82 0.37
N SER A 284 43.05 -2.54 1.50
CA SER A 284 44.10 -3.54 1.74
C SER A 284 44.09 -4.71 0.77
N SER A 285 42.95 -5.12 0.23
CA SER A 285 42.85 -6.20 -0.79
C SER A 285 43.22 -5.74 -2.20
N LEU A 286 43.34 -4.44 -2.46
CA LEU A 286 43.95 -3.89 -3.68
C LEU A 286 45.47 -3.76 -3.55
N CYS A 287 46.00 -3.82 -2.33
CA CYS A 287 47.42 -3.69 -2.05
C CYS A 287 48.02 -5.09 -1.83
N GLY A 288 48.21 -5.83 -2.92
CA GLY A 288 48.86 -7.14 -2.90
C GLY A 288 50.37 -7.09 -2.65
N ASP A 289 50.96 -5.88 -2.52
CA ASP A 289 52.39 -5.76 -2.27
C ASP A 289 52.71 -4.35 -1.77
N GLY A 290 52.97 -4.24 -0.45
CA GLY A 290 53.64 -3.17 0.33
C GLY A 290 53.74 -1.70 -0.13
N ARG A 291 53.03 -1.23 -1.15
CA ARG A 291 53.16 0.14 -1.69
C ARG A 291 52.01 1.00 -1.21
N LYS A 292 52.36 1.95 -0.33
CA LYS A 292 51.51 3.02 0.16
C LYS A 292 50.86 3.75 -1.02
N VAL A 293 49.55 3.57 -1.19
CA VAL A 293 48.74 4.42 -2.06
C VAL A 293 48.56 5.76 -1.35
N SER A 294 49.38 6.74 -1.70
CA SER A 294 49.17 8.13 -1.32
C SER A 294 48.16 8.72 -2.31
N THR A 295 46.88 8.70 -1.95
CA THR A 295 45.87 9.49 -2.65
C THR A 295 45.30 10.55 -1.72
N SER A 296 45.61 11.80 -2.07
CA SER A 296 44.97 13.01 -1.61
C SER A 296 43.46 12.94 -1.87
N LEU A 297 42.69 12.51 -0.87
CA LEU A 297 41.24 12.69 -0.83
C LEU A 297 40.93 14.09 -0.29
N PRO A 298 40.02 14.86 -0.92
CA PRO A 298 39.55 16.11 -0.33
C PRO A 298 38.88 15.79 1.01
N LYS A 299 39.36 16.49 2.06
CA LYS A 299 38.83 16.41 3.42
C LYS A 299 37.36 16.85 3.43
N LYS A 300 36.43 15.91 3.28
CA LYS A 300 35.06 15.90 3.83
C LYS A 300 34.35 14.61 3.43
N PHE A 301 34.72 13.51 4.07
CA PHE A 301 33.84 12.35 4.20
C PHE A 301 33.95 11.87 5.64
N HIS A 302 32.95 12.20 6.45
CA HIS A 302 32.83 11.66 7.80
C HIS A 302 32.13 10.29 7.69
N PRO A 303 32.82 9.18 8.04
CA PRO A 303 32.16 7.88 8.11
C PRO A 303 31.41 7.81 9.44
N GLY A 304 30.17 8.30 9.44
CA GLY A 304 29.31 8.26 10.61
C GLY A 304 27.86 8.19 10.16
N GLY A 305 27.30 6.99 10.11
CA GLY A 305 25.89 6.77 9.80
C GLY A 305 25.63 5.46 9.09
N SER A 306 25.52 4.38 9.87
CA SER A 306 25.00 3.08 9.46
C SER A 306 23.50 3.16 9.16
N THR A 307 23.11 3.75 8.03
CA THR A 307 21.73 3.69 7.53
C THR A 307 21.70 3.26 6.06
N PRO A 308 20.77 2.38 5.64
CA PRO A 308 20.70 1.86 4.26
C PRO A 308 20.56 2.96 3.20
N HIS A 309 20.04 4.13 3.59
CA HIS A 309 19.71 5.23 2.70
C HIS A 309 20.94 5.95 2.11
N SER A 310 22.07 5.98 2.83
CA SER A 310 23.30 6.64 2.36
C SER A 310 24.03 5.80 1.29
N ASN A 311 23.96 4.47 1.40
CA ASN A 311 24.56 3.54 0.44
C ASN A 311 23.83 3.54 -0.91
N VAL A 312 22.51 3.70 -0.92
CA VAL A 312 21.71 3.77 -2.15
C VAL A 312 22.01 5.06 -2.92
N GLN A 313 22.14 6.21 -2.24
CA GLN A 313 22.50 7.48 -2.89
C GLN A 313 23.93 7.47 -3.46
N GLY A 314 24.89 6.87 -2.74
CA GLY A 314 26.26 6.70 -3.25
C GLY A 314 26.33 5.80 -4.50
N LEU A 315 25.53 4.73 -4.53
CA LEU A 315 25.47 3.83 -5.67
C LEU A 315 24.77 4.48 -6.88
N LEU A 316 23.66 5.22 -6.66
CA LEU A 316 22.99 5.98 -7.71
C LEU A 316 23.92 7.04 -8.32
N ALA A 317 24.70 7.75 -7.49
CA ALA A 317 25.69 8.71 -7.98
C ALA A 317 26.81 8.02 -8.80
N CYS A 318 27.23 6.82 -8.40
CA CYS A 318 28.25 6.05 -9.13
C CYS A 318 27.73 5.44 -10.44
N LEU A 319 26.45 5.05 -10.49
CA LEU A 319 25.79 4.56 -11.71
C LEU A 319 25.55 5.72 -12.70
N HIS A 320 25.17 6.90 -12.21
CA HIS A 320 25.07 8.11 -13.03
C HIS A 320 26.43 8.53 -13.61
N SER A 321 27.50 8.52 -12.82
CA SER A 321 28.82 8.93 -13.33
C SER A 321 29.39 7.97 -14.39
N ARG A 322 29.15 6.65 -14.25
CA ARG A 322 29.54 5.65 -15.27
C ARG A 322 28.68 5.73 -16.53
N SER A 323 27.39 6.01 -16.40
CA SER A 323 26.48 6.29 -17.53
C SER A 323 26.96 7.49 -18.36
N SER A 324 27.30 8.60 -17.69
CA SER A 324 27.84 9.80 -18.34
C SER A 324 29.20 9.54 -19.01
N SER A 325 30.07 8.77 -18.36
CA SER A 325 31.39 8.41 -18.92
C SER A 325 31.25 7.53 -20.17
N GLN A 326 30.34 6.54 -20.18
CA GLN A 326 30.09 5.71 -21.38
C GLN A 326 29.41 6.50 -22.52
N ALA A 327 28.55 7.47 -22.20
CA ALA A 327 27.94 8.34 -23.21
C ALA A 327 29.00 9.26 -23.86
N GLN A 328 29.94 9.78 -23.08
CA GLN A 328 31.03 10.62 -23.56
C GLN A 328 32.07 9.83 -24.38
N GLU A 329 32.29 8.55 -24.03
CA GLU A 329 33.19 7.64 -24.76
C GLU A 329 32.56 7.13 -26.07
N ARG A 330 31.23 6.91 -26.10
CA ARG A 330 30.49 6.70 -27.36
C ARG A 330 30.53 7.93 -28.26
N GLY A 331 30.32 9.14 -27.72
CA GLY A 331 30.42 10.38 -28.49
C GLY A 331 31.81 10.60 -29.10
N ARG A 332 32.88 10.29 -28.37
CA ARG A 332 34.27 10.37 -28.87
C ARG A 332 34.57 9.37 -29.98
N ARG A 333 34.03 8.14 -29.91
CA ARG A 333 34.16 7.15 -30.99
C ARG A 333 33.41 7.55 -32.25
N SER A 334 32.25 8.19 -32.13
CA SER A 334 31.50 8.70 -33.29
C SER A 334 32.25 9.82 -34.03
N VAL A 335 32.93 10.70 -33.29
CA VAL A 335 33.71 11.81 -33.87
C VAL A 335 34.99 11.28 -34.54
N LEU A 336 35.69 10.32 -33.93
CA LEU A 336 36.89 9.70 -34.51
C LEU A 336 36.59 8.82 -35.74
N GLN A 337 35.36 8.33 -35.89
CA GLN A 337 34.95 7.52 -37.05
C GLN A 337 34.46 8.38 -38.24
N MET A 338 34.20 9.69 -38.03
CA MET A 338 33.90 10.63 -39.11
C MET A 338 35.15 11.31 -39.69
N ASP A 339 36.25 11.38 -38.94
CA ASP A 339 37.51 12.01 -39.38
C ASP A 339 38.43 11.05 -40.18
N GLY A 340 38.00 9.80 -40.38
CA GLY A 340 38.77 8.74 -41.06
C GLY A 340 38.30 8.37 -42.47
N ARG A 341 37.47 9.23 -43.11
CA ARG A 341 37.03 9.05 -44.51
C ARG A 341 37.23 10.33 -45.32
N GLU A 342 38.45 10.82 -45.42
CA GLU A 342 38.98 11.48 -46.63
C GLU A 342 40.50 11.37 -46.59
N LEU A 343 41.04 10.45 -47.42
CA LEU A 343 42.25 10.56 -48.23
C LEU A 343 42.51 9.22 -48.92
#